data_AF-A0A8T3Z714-F1
#
_entry.id   AF-A0A8T3Z714-F1
#
_cell.length_a   1.000
_cell.length_b   1.000
_cell.length_c   1.000
_cell.angle_alpha   90.00
_cell.angle_beta   90.00
_cell.angle_gamma   90.00
#
_symmetry.space_group_name_H-M   'P 1'
#
loop_
_entity.id
_entity.type
_entity.pdbx_description
1 polymer ?
#
loop_
_entity_poly.entity_id
_entity_poly.type
_entity_poly.pdbx_seq_one_letter_code
_entity_poly.pdbx_strand_id
1 'polypeptide(L)'
;MLFKVIDNWKQNLSYDDEKLLNDLLKKVSRNRGAYRTAHDIKTAQLWSACLELRKENLLLKNKVERIERIFDGICTKKHEENRKEQDLVKSLENF
;
A
#
# COMPACT_ATOMS: atom_id res chain seq x y z
N MET A 1 28.76 31.65 2.86
CA MET A 1 27.67 30.80 3.37
C MET A 1 27.61 29.54 2.51
N LEU A 2 27.73 28.36 3.11
CA LEU A 2 27.81 27.08 2.39
C LEU A 2 26.48 26.58 1.80
N PHE A 3 25.36 27.26 2.09
CA PHE A 3 24.06 26.94 1.53
C PHE A 3 23.40 28.20 1.00
N LYS A 4 23.11 28.19 -0.30
CA LYS A 4 22.25 29.20 -0.94
C LYS A 4 20.82 28.78 -0.67
N VAL A 5 20.00 29.66 -0.12
CA VAL A 5 18.56 29.41 0.00
C VAL A 5 17.99 29.37 -1.42
N ILE A 6 17.50 28.21 -1.83
CA ILE A 6 16.87 27.99 -3.14
C ILE A 6 15.36 27.96 -2.89
N ASP A 7 14.62 28.89 -3.51
CA ASP A 7 13.16 29.00 -3.35
C ASP A 7 12.41 27.75 -3.82
N ASN A 8 12.94 27.04 -4.82
CA ASN A 8 12.41 25.77 -5.30
C ASN A 8 13.23 24.59 -4.76
N TRP A 9 13.09 24.31 -3.48
CA TRP A 9 13.81 23.22 -2.80
C TRP A 9 13.60 21.84 -3.46
N LYS A 10 12.50 21.64 -4.21
CA LYS A 10 12.21 20.41 -4.95
C LYS A 10 13.27 20.09 -5.99
N GLN A 11 14.02 21.09 -6.49
CA GLN A 11 15.15 20.87 -7.40
C GLN A 11 16.29 20.07 -6.79
N ASN A 12 16.30 19.89 -5.45
CA ASN A 12 17.25 19.03 -4.76
C ASN A 12 16.77 17.57 -4.62
N LEU A 13 15.55 17.26 -5.09
CA LEU A 13 15.04 15.90 -5.15
C LEU A 13 15.51 15.22 -6.44
N SER A 14 15.60 13.89 -6.43
CA SER A 14 15.71 13.13 -7.67
C SER A 14 14.45 13.32 -8.51
N TYR A 15 14.55 13.13 -9.83
CA TYR A 15 13.40 13.23 -10.72
C TYR A 15 12.24 12.31 -10.29
N ASP A 16 12.56 11.10 -9.84
CA ASP A 16 11.57 10.12 -9.38
C ASP A 16 10.90 10.56 -8.08
N ASP A 17 11.66 11.10 -7.12
CA ASP A 17 11.11 11.61 -5.85
C ASP A 17 10.25 12.86 -6.06
N GLU A 18 10.68 13.76 -6.94
CA GLU A 18 9.89 14.95 -7.29
C GLU A 18 8.56 14.53 -7.93
N LYS A 19 8.59 13.54 -8.82
CA LYS A 19 7.39 12.98 -9.46
C LYS A 19 6.46 12.36 -8.42
N LEU A 20 6.97 11.53 -7.51
CA LEU A 20 6.20 10.92 -6.42
C LEU A 20 5.55 11.99 -5.53
N LEU A 21 6.32 13.01 -5.14
CA LEU A 21 5.82 14.12 -4.33
C LEU A 21 4.69 14.87 -5.07
N ASN A 22 4.87 15.16 -6.35
CA ASN A 22 3.85 15.86 -7.14
C ASN A 22 2.57 15.03 -7.29
N ASP A 23 2.67 13.71 -7.43
CA ASP A 23 1.50 12.83 -7.46
C ASP A 23 0.78 12.75 -6.11
N LEU A 24 1.51 12.74 -4.99
CA LEU A 24 0.93 12.88 -3.65
C LEU A 24 0.20 14.21 -3.50
N LEU A 25 0.80 15.32 -3.94
CA LEU A 25 0.20 16.65 -3.87
C LEU A 25 -1.10 16.76 -4.71
N LYS A 26 -1.18 16.09 -5.87
CA LYS A 26 -2.42 15.98 -6.65
C LYS A 26 -3.52 15.23 -5.92
N LYS A 27 -3.18 14.20 -5.12
CA LYS A 27 -4.17 13.49 -4.30
C LYS A 27 -4.65 14.38 -3.15
N VAL A 28 -3.70 15.04 -2.46
CA VAL A 28 -3.99 16.00 -1.39
C VAL A 28 -4.88 17.14 -1.86
N SER A 29 -4.73 17.61 -3.11
CA SER A 29 -5.56 18.71 -3.64
C SER A 29 -7.06 18.36 -3.73
N ARG A 30 -7.45 17.09 -3.64
CA ARG A 30 -8.86 16.70 -3.50
C ARG A 30 -9.46 17.16 -2.17
N ASN A 31 -8.63 17.30 -1.14
CA ASN A 31 -9.03 17.76 0.19
C ASN A 31 -8.88 19.29 0.35
N ARG A 32 -8.82 20.04 -0.77
CA ARG A 32 -8.55 21.48 -0.78
C ARG A 32 -9.56 22.33 -0.01
N GLY A 33 -10.81 21.87 0.06
CA GLY A 33 -11.82 22.50 0.92
C GLY A 33 -11.41 22.46 2.39
N ALA A 34 -10.96 21.29 2.88
CA ALA A 34 -10.65 21.06 4.29
C ALA A 34 -9.45 21.87 4.78
N TYR A 35 -8.34 21.88 4.02
CA TYR A 35 -7.14 22.60 4.47
C TYR A 35 -7.18 24.11 4.22
N ARG A 36 -8.00 24.60 3.28
CA ARG A 36 -8.10 26.05 3.02
C ARG A 36 -8.88 26.79 4.10
N THR A 37 -9.81 26.11 4.76
CA THR A 37 -10.60 26.67 5.85
C THR A 37 -9.94 26.51 7.21
N ALA A 38 -8.78 25.84 7.27
CA ALA A 38 -8.05 25.63 8.51
C ALA A 38 -7.28 26.90 8.91
N HIS A 39 -7.20 27.14 10.22
CA HIS A 39 -6.37 28.22 10.78
C HIS A 39 -4.89 28.04 10.41
N ASP A 40 -4.39 26.80 10.46
CA ASP A 40 -3.06 26.45 9.97
C ASP A 40 -3.16 25.59 8.71
N ILE A 41 -3.08 26.26 7.56
CA ILE A 41 -3.20 25.64 6.24
C ILE A 41 -2.05 24.64 6.01
N LYS A 42 -0.83 24.95 6.43
CA LYS A 42 0.35 24.09 6.16
C LYS A 42 0.24 22.79 6.94
N THR A 43 -0.12 22.88 8.22
CA THR A 43 -0.35 21.70 9.07
C THR A 43 -1.53 20.89 8.55
N ALA A 44 -2.63 21.53 8.14
CA ALA A 44 -3.78 20.81 7.56
C ALA A 44 -3.45 20.13 6.22
N GLN A 45 -2.61 20.73 5.38
CA GLN A 45 -2.09 20.10 4.16
C GLN A 45 -1.22 18.88 4.48
N LEU A 46 -0.37 18.96 5.50
CA LEU A 46 0.46 17.84 5.94
C LEU A 46 -0.41 16.68 6.45
N TRP A 47 -1.41 16.96 7.29
CA TRP A 47 -2.36 15.94 7.74
C TRP A 47 -3.14 15.31 6.58
N SER A 48 -3.52 16.12 5.59
CA SER A 48 -4.17 15.63 4.37
C SER A 48 -3.24 14.68 3.59
N ALA A 49 -1.94 14.97 3.53
CA ALA A 49 -0.94 14.09 2.92
C ALA A 49 -0.77 12.78 3.70
N CYS A 50 -0.66 12.84 5.02
CA CYS A 50 -0.61 11.66 5.89
C CYS A 50 -1.84 10.77 5.70
N LEU A 51 -3.03 11.37 5.53
CA LEU A 51 -4.27 10.63 5.29
C LEU A 51 -4.24 9.88 3.95
N GLU A 52 -3.76 10.50 2.88
CA GLU A 52 -3.63 9.83 1.57
C GLU A 52 -2.62 8.68 1.64
N LEU A 53 -1.47 8.88 2.30
CA LEU A 53 -0.49 7.81 2.52
C LEU A 53 -1.08 6.66 3.35
N ARG A 54 -1.90 6.96 4.36
CA ARG A 54 -2.58 5.95 5.18
C ARG A 54 -3.58 5.13 4.36
N LYS A 55 -4.32 5.77 3.44
CA LYS A 55 -5.25 5.10 2.51
C LYS A 55 -4.50 4.16 1.57
N GLU A 56 -3.37 4.59 1.02
CA GLU A 56 -2.53 3.75 0.16
C GLU A 56 -1.96 2.54 0.92
N ASN A 57 -1.47 2.75 2.14
CA ASN A 57 -1.00 1.67 2.99
C ASN A 57 -2.12 0.65 3.29
N LEU A 58 -3.33 1.13 3.60
CA LEU A 58 -4.49 0.25 3.83
C LEU A 58 -4.86 -0.55 2.57
N LEU A 59 -4.81 0.09 1.39
CA LEU A 59 -5.06 -0.59 0.12
C LEU A 59 -4.03 -1.70 -0.12
N LEU A 60 -2.74 -1.44 0.13
CA LEU A 60 -1.68 -2.43 -0.01
C LEU A 60 -1.86 -3.57 0.99
N LYS A 61 -2.14 -3.27 2.25
CA LYS A 61 -2.43 -4.28 3.29
C LYS A 61 -3.59 -5.20 2.87
N ASN A 62 -4.70 -4.62 2.41
CA ASN A 62 -5.85 -5.41 1.94
C ASN A 62 -5.53 -6.29 0.73
N LYS A 63 -4.65 -5.83 -0.18
CA LYS A 63 -4.19 -6.64 -1.31
C LYS A 63 -3.33 -7.81 -0.85
N VAL A 64 -2.42 -7.59 0.10
CA VAL A 64 -1.58 -8.64 0.69
C VAL A 64 -2.45 -9.67 1.40
N GLU A 65 -3.36 -9.24 2.28
CA GLU A 65 -4.28 -10.14 2.99
C GLU A 65 -5.12 -10.99 2.02
N ARG A 66 -5.56 -10.41 0.90
CA ARG A 66 -6.28 -11.15 -0.14
C ARG A 66 -5.41 -12.22 -0.79
N ILE A 67 -4.15 -11.90 -1.08
CA ILE A 67 -3.20 -12.83 -1.68
C ILE A 67 -2.90 -13.97 -0.71
N GLU A 68 -2.66 -13.68 0.57
CA GLU A 68 -2.45 -14.67 1.63
C GLU A 68 -3.62 -15.65 1.70
N ARG A 69 -4.86 -15.17 1.74
CA ARG A 69 -6.06 -16.03 1.75
C ARG A 69 -6.17 -16.93 0.51
N ILE A 70 -5.78 -16.42 -0.66
CA ILE A 70 -5.77 -17.23 -1.89
C ILE A 70 -4.75 -18.35 -1.77
N PHE A 71 -3.54 -18.05 -1.31
CA PHE A 71 -2.50 -19.06 -1.12
C PHE A 71 -2.86 -20.09 -0.06
N ASP A 72 -3.43 -19.66 1.07
CA ASP A 72 -3.92 -20.58 2.11
C ASP A 72 -4.99 -21.53 1.56
N GLY A 73 -5.91 -21.02 0.74
CA GLY A 73 -6.92 -21.83 0.07
C GLY A 73 -6.31 -22.87 -0.90
N ILE A 74 -5.30 -22.47 -1.68
CA ILE A 74 -4.58 -23.39 -2.58
C ILE A 74 -3.86 -24.48 -1.80
N CYS A 75 -3.13 -24.12 -0.75
CA CYS A 75 -2.41 -25.06 0.11
C CYS A 75 -3.35 -26.05 0.79
N THR A 76 -4.46 -25.55 1.34
CA THR A 76 -5.47 -26.38 2.01
C THR A 76 -6.06 -27.40 1.04
N LYS A 77 -6.47 -26.96 -0.15
CA LYS A 77 -6.99 -27.86 -1.19
C LYS A 77 -5.98 -28.93 -1.58
N LYS A 78 -4.71 -28.55 -1.75
CA LYS A 78 -3.66 -29.52 -2.11
C LYS A 78 -3.42 -30.54 -1.00
N HIS A 79 -3.46 -30.13 0.25
CA HIS A 79 -3.34 -31.06 1.38
C HIS A 79 -4.52 -32.05 1.45
N GLU A 80 -5.73 -31.59 1.18
CA GLU A 80 -6.92 -32.47 1.13
C GLU A 80 -6.83 -33.48 -0.01
N GLU A 81 -6.38 -33.07 -1.20
CA GLU A 81 -6.16 -33.95 -2.35
C GLU A 81 -5.11 -35.03 -2.01
N ASN A 82 -3.97 -34.62 -1.44
CA ASN A 82 -2.92 -35.56 -1.06
C ASN A 82 -3.39 -36.55 0.01
N ARG A 83 -4.22 -36.13 0.98
CA ARG A 83 -4.81 -37.04 1.98
C ARG A 83 -5.73 -38.07 1.33
N LYS A 84 -6.62 -37.64 0.44
CA LYS A 84 -7.51 -38.54 -0.30
C LYS A 84 -6.73 -39.56 -1.13
N GLU A 85 -5.65 -39.13 -1.77
CA GLU A 85 -4.75 -40.01 -2.53
C GLU A 85 -4.08 -41.05 -1.63
N GLN A 86 -3.58 -40.64 -0.45
CA GLN A 86 -3.02 -41.56 0.53
C GLN A 86 -4.03 -42.58 1.06
N ASP A 87 -5.27 -42.15 1.31
CA ASP A 87 -6.34 -43.05 1.77
C ASP A 87 -6.76 -44.04 0.68
N LEU A 88 -6.75 -43.63 -0.59
CA LEU A 88 -6.98 -44.50 -1.74
C LEU A 88 -5.87 -45.57 -1.86
N VAL A 89 -4.60 -45.17 -1.78
CA VAL A 89 -3.46 -46.10 -1.83
C VAL A 89 -3.56 -47.15 -0.71
N LYS A 90 -3.82 -46.72 0.53
CA LYS A 90 -4.01 -47.65 1.65
C LYS A 90 -5.18 -48.61 1.44
N SER A 91 -6.26 -48.14 0.82
CA SER A 91 -7.42 -48.99 0.53
C SER A 91 -7.12 -50.05 -0.53
N LEU A 92 -6.26 -49.73 -1.51
CA LEU A 92 -5.78 -50.67 -2.52
C LEU A 92 -4.77 -51.69 -1.96
N GLU A 93 -3.92 -51.29 -1.01
CA GLU A 93 -2.96 -52.20 -0.35
C GLU A 93 -3.62 -53.23 0.58
N ASN A 94 -4.83 -52.96 1.06
CA ASN A 94 -5.59 -53.85 1.94
C ASN A 94 -6.53 -54.82 1.20
N PHE A 95 -6.52 -54.83 -0.14
CA PHE A 95 -7.26 -55.76 -1.01
C PHE A 95 -6.34 -56.87 -1.52
#